data_AF-A0A355YQS8-F1
#
_entry.id   AF-A0A355YQS8-F1
#
_cell.length_a   1.000
_cell.length_b   1.000
_cell.length_c   1.000
_cell.angle_alpha   90.00
_cell.angle_beta   90.00
_cell.angle_gamma   90.00
#
_symmetry.space_group_name_H-M   'P 1'
#
loop_
_entity.id
_entity.type
_entity.pdbx_description
1 polymer ?
#
loop_
_entity_poly.entity_id
_entity_poly.type
_entity_poly.pdbx_seq_one_letter_code
_entity_poly.pdbx_strand_id
1 'polypeptide(L)'
;MKRGKSQAVYKFLPGMWVSERNDAGRSITAEIKNWNNKKMENIYHGFIEGEIKRQISLFGKRGGDINAFHLEEDHCFMIVEPACNEGIPDIIGEVSPLLFYCSTCHRIFQKKSAGQVDSYTWRCPDCEKYSVKQLQMVYTCECGYSQPVVKPYVKGVDTLFYKPVQNPYKAYYRQGKAEKAAEFFISCPNCRARLKLDNAESSRNYKPFSLKIINLVDKKSGDFFDKGEEAQKIVIARWLGKLTWQQYEEILDNVELAFSDRMRSHEQKKEIETTVRGMIAAGLITEDQFDLFVNNMLSTKQKSGGVEQYAAACDELFAGMKKENEDAYKQWVSNYAYKLMQYYTIKYARQVFTLRDAIDKG
;
A
#
# COMPACT_ATOMS: atom_id res chain seq x y z
N MET A 1 -2.24 -25.41 -2.36
CA MET A 1 -1.13 -25.22 -3.33
C MET A 1 -0.16 -24.18 -2.79
N LYS A 2 1.16 -24.42 -2.89
CA LYS A 2 2.17 -23.39 -2.66
C LYS A 2 2.41 -22.63 -3.99
N ARG A 3 2.23 -21.31 -4.01
CA ARG A 3 2.54 -20.44 -5.17
C ARG A 3 3.59 -19.42 -4.75
N GLY A 4 4.37 -18.91 -5.70
CA GLY A 4 5.34 -17.84 -5.44
C GLY A 4 4.66 -16.59 -4.89
N LYS A 5 5.29 -15.95 -3.90
CA LYS A 5 4.75 -14.81 -3.13
C LYS A 5 4.20 -13.69 -4.02
N SER A 6 4.94 -13.31 -5.05
CA SER A 6 4.54 -12.28 -6.01
C SER A 6 3.31 -12.68 -6.82
N GLN A 7 3.30 -13.88 -7.42
CA GLN A 7 2.18 -14.36 -8.24
C GLN A 7 0.86 -14.47 -7.46
N ALA A 8 0.91 -14.74 -6.16
CA ALA A 8 -0.26 -14.83 -5.30
C ALA A 8 -0.86 -13.44 -4.99
N VAL A 9 -0.04 -12.48 -4.59
CA VAL A 9 -0.51 -11.12 -4.23
C VAL A 9 -1.14 -10.39 -5.42
N TYR A 10 -0.62 -10.58 -6.63
CA TYR A 10 -1.15 -9.90 -7.83
C TYR A 10 -2.54 -10.38 -8.28
N LYS A 11 -2.94 -11.61 -7.96
CA LYS A 11 -4.14 -12.25 -8.55
C LYS A 11 -5.33 -12.33 -7.59
N PHE A 12 -5.10 -12.23 -6.29
CA PHE A 12 -6.08 -12.64 -5.30
C PHE A 12 -6.46 -11.52 -4.34
N LEU A 13 -6.82 -10.31 -4.78
CA LEU A 13 -7.20 -9.24 -3.84
C LEU A 13 -8.51 -9.57 -3.09
N PRO A 14 -8.67 -9.11 -1.83
CA PRO A 14 -9.96 -9.19 -1.13
C PRO A 14 -11.11 -8.59 -1.95
N GLY A 15 -12.27 -9.25 -1.94
CA GLY A 15 -13.46 -8.88 -2.71
C GLY A 15 -13.43 -9.33 -4.17
N MET A 16 -12.33 -9.91 -4.66
CA MET A 16 -12.27 -10.49 -6.01
C MET A 16 -12.72 -11.96 -6.02
N TRP A 17 -13.29 -12.39 -7.15
CA TRP A 17 -13.56 -13.80 -7.42
C TRP A 17 -12.46 -14.43 -8.27
N VAL A 18 -12.15 -15.68 -7.95
CA VAL A 18 -11.16 -16.49 -8.64
C VAL A 18 -11.71 -17.89 -8.90
N SER A 19 -11.47 -18.44 -10.10
CA SER A 19 -11.79 -19.83 -10.39
C SER A 19 -10.56 -20.69 -10.20
N GLU A 20 -10.73 -21.80 -9.50
CA GLU A 20 -9.72 -22.83 -9.36
C GLU A 20 -10.38 -24.20 -9.57
N ARG A 21 -9.58 -25.22 -9.89
CA ARG A 21 -10.07 -26.59 -9.89
C ARG A 21 -9.86 -27.21 -8.52
N ASN A 22 -10.90 -27.83 -7.97
CA ASN A 22 -10.73 -28.64 -6.76
C ASN A 22 -9.98 -29.95 -7.07
N ASP A 23 -9.66 -30.72 -6.04
CA ASP A 23 -8.93 -32.00 -6.17
C ASP A 23 -9.65 -33.03 -7.06
N ALA A 24 -10.97 -32.89 -7.21
CA ALA A 24 -11.79 -33.71 -8.11
C ALA A 24 -11.85 -33.16 -9.56
N GLY A 25 -11.03 -32.16 -9.90
CA GLY A 25 -10.96 -31.53 -11.22
C GLY A 25 -12.13 -30.60 -11.56
N ARG A 26 -13.03 -30.31 -10.60
CA ARG A 26 -14.21 -29.46 -10.81
C ARG A 26 -13.83 -28.00 -10.66
N SER A 27 -14.29 -27.16 -11.59
CA SER A 27 -14.11 -25.71 -11.50
C SER A 27 -15.03 -25.13 -10.43
N ILE A 28 -14.41 -24.45 -9.46
CA ILE A 28 -15.06 -23.77 -8.36
C ILE A 28 -14.58 -22.33 -8.35
N THR A 29 -15.52 -21.39 -8.26
CA THR A 29 -15.24 -20.00 -7.98
C THR A 29 -15.30 -19.76 -6.47
N ALA A 30 -14.28 -19.08 -5.98
CA ALA A 30 -14.20 -18.57 -4.62
C ALA A 30 -14.05 -17.05 -4.63
N GLU A 31 -14.61 -16.40 -3.64
CA GLU A 31 -14.38 -14.98 -3.36
C GLU A 31 -13.30 -14.87 -2.29
N ILE A 32 -12.30 -14.03 -2.52
CA ILE A 32 -11.25 -13.78 -1.53
C ILE A 32 -11.82 -12.89 -0.43
N LYS A 33 -11.81 -13.37 0.81
CA LYS A 33 -12.33 -12.62 1.96
C LYS A 33 -11.28 -11.74 2.59
N ASN A 34 -10.10 -12.29 2.82
CA ASN A 34 -9.03 -11.58 3.50
C ASN A 34 -7.66 -12.19 3.20
N TRP A 35 -6.65 -11.40 3.53
CA TRP A 35 -5.25 -11.81 3.52
C TRP A 35 -4.75 -11.91 4.95
N ASN A 36 -3.97 -12.96 5.21
CA ASN A 36 -3.07 -12.98 6.35
C ASN A 36 -1.78 -12.27 5.93
N ASN A 37 -1.62 -11.05 6.43
CA ASN A 37 -0.55 -10.15 6.07
C ASN A 37 0.22 -9.71 7.32
N LYS A 38 1.44 -9.23 7.09
CA LYS A 38 2.28 -8.60 8.11
C LYS A 38 2.79 -7.27 7.59
N LYS A 39 3.02 -6.33 8.50
CA LYS A 39 3.61 -5.03 8.16
C LYS A 39 5.00 -5.24 7.56
N MET A 40 5.28 -4.57 6.45
CA MET A 40 6.65 -4.53 5.92
C MET A 40 7.51 -3.62 6.79
N GLU A 41 8.67 -4.12 7.19
CA GLU A 41 9.64 -3.38 8.01
C GLU A 41 10.82 -2.88 7.17
N ASN A 42 11.56 -1.92 7.74
CA ASN A 42 12.77 -1.36 7.15
C ASN A 42 12.60 -0.79 5.72
N ILE A 43 11.43 -0.20 5.44
CA ILE A 43 11.14 0.51 4.20
C ILE A 43 10.95 1.99 4.46
N TYR A 44 11.25 2.82 3.46
CA TYR A 44 10.92 4.25 3.50
C TYR A 44 9.44 4.43 3.11
N HIS A 45 8.59 4.49 4.12
CA HIS A 45 7.14 4.48 3.98
C HIS A 45 6.62 5.72 3.23
N GLY A 46 7.12 6.91 3.57
CA GLY A 46 6.71 8.18 2.96
C GLY A 46 6.88 8.22 1.43
N PHE A 47 7.97 7.63 0.89
CA PHE A 47 8.17 7.53 -0.56
C PHE A 47 7.11 6.66 -1.25
N ILE A 48 6.84 5.49 -0.67
CA ILE A 48 5.87 4.55 -1.25
C ILE A 48 4.46 5.13 -1.16
N GLU A 49 4.10 5.70 -0.01
CA GLU A 49 2.83 6.38 0.19
C GLU A 49 2.67 7.57 -0.76
N GLY A 50 3.69 8.41 -0.91
CA GLY A 50 3.66 9.54 -1.82
C GLY A 50 3.37 9.12 -3.27
N GLU A 51 3.98 8.03 -3.74
CA GLU A 51 3.69 7.48 -5.06
C GLU A 51 2.27 6.91 -5.15
N ILE A 52 1.77 6.22 -4.12
CA ILE A 52 0.38 5.73 -4.07
C ILE A 52 -0.60 6.91 -4.14
N LYS A 53 -0.42 7.94 -3.30
CA LYS A 53 -1.24 9.16 -3.30
C LYS A 53 -1.22 9.84 -4.67
N ARG A 54 -0.05 9.92 -5.32
CA ARG A 54 0.10 10.49 -6.67
C ARG A 54 -0.72 9.71 -7.70
N GLN A 55 -0.67 8.38 -7.68
CA GLN A 55 -1.43 7.55 -8.63
C GLN A 55 -2.95 7.68 -8.41
N ILE A 56 -3.41 7.68 -7.16
CA ILE A 56 -4.82 7.89 -6.84
C ILE A 56 -5.26 9.29 -7.30
N SER A 57 -4.45 10.31 -7.05
CA SER A 57 -4.72 11.68 -7.51
C SER A 57 -4.80 11.79 -9.03
N LEU A 58 -3.90 11.10 -9.75
CA LEU A 58 -3.93 11.05 -11.22
C LEU A 58 -5.17 10.32 -11.75
N PHE A 59 -5.62 9.28 -11.06
CA PHE A 59 -6.87 8.59 -11.37
C PHE A 59 -8.08 9.50 -11.17
N GLY A 60 -8.14 10.23 -10.05
CA GLY A 60 -9.17 11.24 -9.80
C GLY A 60 -9.20 12.35 -10.86
N LYS A 61 -8.03 12.88 -11.26
CA LYS A 61 -7.90 13.87 -12.34
C LYS A 61 -8.39 13.35 -13.70
N ARG A 62 -8.43 12.03 -13.92
CA ARG A 62 -8.97 11.40 -15.13
C ARG A 62 -10.47 11.09 -15.02
N GLY A 63 -11.14 11.54 -13.96
CA GLY A 63 -12.58 11.34 -13.73
C GLY A 63 -12.92 10.08 -12.93
N GLY A 64 -11.95 9.44 -12.28
CA GLY A 64 -12.18 8.33 -11.38
C GLY A 64 -12.76 8.78 -10.03
N ASP A 65 -13.59 7.93 -9.41
CA ASP A 65 -14.08 8.16 -8.05
C ASP A 65 -12.98 7.82 -7.02
N ILE A 66 -12.62 8.79 -6.19
CA ILE A 66 -11.60 8.66 -5.14
C ILE A 66 -12.13 8.98 -3.75
N ASN A 67 -13.46 9.14 -3.58
CA ASN A 67 -14.05 9.60 -2.32
C ASN A 67 -13.81 8.65 -1.13
N ALA A 68 -13.47 7.39 -1.40
CA ALA A 68 -13.12 6.40 -0.38
C ALA A 68 -11.67 6.54 0.14
N PHE A 69 -10.84 7.40 -0.45
CA PHE A 69 -9.46 7.60 -0.06
C PHE A 69 -9.27 8.95 0.65
N HIS A 70 -8.85 8.90 1.92
CA HIS A 70 -8.35 10.06 2.64
C HIS A 70 -6.89 10.29 2.19
N LEU A 71 -6.63 11.29 1.37
CA LEU A 71 -5.28 11.54 0.80
C LEU A 71 -4.51 12.63 1.53
N GLU A 72 -5.18 13.43 2.37
CA GLU A 72 -4.61 14.61 3.02
C GLU A 72 -3.84 14.31 4.31
N GLU A 73 -4.13 13.19 4.98
CA GLU A 73 -3.46 12.81 6.23
C GLU A 73 -2.11 12.15 5.96
N ASP A 74 -1.15 12.29 6.87
CA ASP A 74 0.10 11.52 6.82
C ASP A 74 -0.14 10.08 7.29
N HIS A 75 0.53 9.11 6.66
CA HIS A 75 0.44 7.69 6.99
C HIS A 75 -0.95 7.06 6.84
N CYS A 76 -1.67 7.41 5.76
CA CYS A 76 -2.99 6.87 5.42
C CYS A 76 -2.98 5.38 5.08
N PHE A 77 -1.83 4.84 4.67
CA PHE A 77 -1.72 3.48 4.15
C PHE A 77 -0.82 2.62 5.03
N MET A 78 -1.24 1.37 5.27
CA MET A 78 -0.36 0.34 5.83
C MET A 78 0.24 -0.50 4.69
N ILE A 79 1.56 -0.49 4.57
CA ILE A 79 2.27 -1.31 3.59
C ILE A 79 2.51 -2.68 4.21
N VAL A 80 1.95 -3.72 3.59
CA VAL A 80 1.96 -5.08 4.10
C VAL A 80 2.48 -6.06 3.05
N GLU A 81 2.98 -7.20 3.52
CA GLU A 81 3.34 -8.35 2.71
C GLU A 81 2.64 -9.61 3.24
N PRO A 82 2.49 -10.68 2.42
CA PRO A 82 2.05 -11.98 2.92
C PRO A 82 2.89 -12.44 4.11
N ALA A 83 2.23 -12.93 5.15
CA ALA A 83 2.88 -13.34 6.40
C ALA A 83 3.78 -14.56 6.18
N CYS A 84 3.34 -15.51 5.34
CA CYS A 84 4.01 -16.77 5.03
C CYS A 84 4.31 -17.63 6.27
N ASN A 85 3.40 -17.60 7.25
CA ASN A 85 3.51 -18.42 8.45
C ASN A 85 3.31 -19.89 8.10
N GLU A 86 4.15 -20.77 8.66
CA GLU A 86 4.06 -22.20 8.39
C GLU A 86 2.71 -22.77 8.86
N GLY A 87 2.05 -23.54 8.00
CA GLY A 87 0.74 -24.14 8.29
C GLY A 87 -0.46 -23.19 8.22
N ILE A 88 -0.26 -21.88 8.05
CA ILE A 88 -1.35 -20.90 7.98
C ILE A 88 -1.50 -20.37 6.53
N PRO A 89 -2.68 -20.48 5.90
CA PRO A 89 -2.91 -19.91 4.58
C PRO A 89 -2.81 -18.38 4.56
N ASP A 90 -2.07 -17.82 3.60
CA ASP A 90 -1.95 -16.36 3.44
C ASP A 90 -3.16 -15.72 2.74
N ILE A 91 -3.86 -16.48 1.90
CA ILE A 91 -5.04 -16.03 1.16
C ILE A 91 -6.20 -16.93 1.58
N ILE A 92 -7.23 -16.31 2.14
CA ILE A 92 -8.41 -17.01 2.62
C ILE A 92 -9.57 -16.61 1.70
N GLY A 93 -10.15 -17.62 1.06
CA GLY A 93 -11.30 -17.46 0.19
C GLY A 93 -12.41 -18.41 0.60
N GLU A 94 -13.64 -18.02 0.26
CA GLU A 94 -14.84 -18.82 0.50
C GLU A 94 -15.53 -19.10 -0.82
N VAL A 95 -16.16 -20.28 -0.95
CA VAL A 95 -16.92 -20.64 -2.15
C VAL A 95 -18.04 -19.62 -2.37
N SER A 96 -18.00 -18.96 -3.52
CA SER A 96 -18.92 -17.89 -3.90
C SER A 96 -18.82 -17.75 -5.42
N PRO A 97 -19.95 -17.72 -6.17
CA PRO A 97 -21.35 -17.74 -5.73
C PRO A 97 -21.86 -19.09 -5.19
N LEU A 98 -22.90 -19.07 -4.34
CA LEU A 98 -23.52 -20.28 -3.78
C LEU A 98 -24.69 -20.84 -4.61
N LEU A 99 -24.75 -20.49 -5.89
CA LEU A 99 -25.79 -20.93 -6.81
C LEU A 99 -25.27 -22.04 -7.72
N PHE A 100 -26.03 -23.13 -7.82
CA PHE A 100 -25.64 -24.34 -8.54
C PHE A 100 -26.75 -24.76 -9.50
N TYR A 101 -26.37 -25.44 -10.58
CA TYR A 101 -27.31 -26.04 -11.52
C TYR A 101 -26.87 -27.42 -11.98
N CYS A 102 -27.82 -28.30 -12.25
CA CYS A 102 -27.54 -29.60 -12.85
C CYS A 102 -27.47 -29.50 -14.37
N SER A 103 -26.40 -29.95 -15.01
CA SER A 103 -26.31 -29.93 -16.48
C SER A 103 -27.21 -30.97 -17.17
N THR A 104 -27.78 -31.93 -16.43
CA THR A 104 -28.70 -32.94 -16.97
C THR A 104 -30.16 -32.50 -16.89
N CYS A 105 -30.66 -32.14 -15.70
CA CYS A 105 -32.07 -31.78 -15.51
C CYS A 105 -32.30 -30.26 -15.48
N HIS A 106 -31.24 -29.46 -15.59
CA HIS A 106 -31.26 -27.99 -15.57
C HIS A 106 -31.71 -27.35 -14.26
N ARG A 107 -32.15 -28.09 -13.23
CA ARG A 107 -32.62 -27.49 -11.98
C ARG A 107 -31.52 -26.67 -11.30
N ILE A 108 -31.92 -25.50 -10.80
CA ILE A 108 -31.11 -24.59 -10.01
C ILE A 108 -31.42 -24.78 -8.52
N PHE A 109 -30.39 -24.72 -7.68
CA PHE A 109 -30.54 -24.65 -6.24
C PHE A 109 -29.44 -23.78 -5.63
N GLN A 110 -29.72 -23.20 -4.47
CA GLN A 110 -28.81 -22.28 -3.77
C GLN A 110 -28.52 -22.85 -2.37
N LYS A 111 -27.25 -22.82 -1.96
CA LYS A 111 -26.84 -23.13 -0.59
C LYS A 111 -26.89 -21.87 0.27
N LYS A 112 -27.11 -22.03 1.59
CA LYS A 112 -27.22 -20.88 2.50
C LYS A 112 -25.86 -20.32 2.90
N SER A 113 -24.83 -21.17 2.95
CA SER A 113 -23.46 -20.79 3.31
C SER A 113 -22.42 -21.65 2.61
N ALA A 114 -21.19 -21.16 2.53
CA ALA A 114 -20.06 -21.88 1.93
C ALA A 114 -19.76 -23.21 2.65
N GLY A 115 -19.94 -23.26 3.98
CA GLY A 115 -19.77 -24.50 4.76
C GLY A 115 -20.76 -25.62 4.42
N GLN A 116 -21.86 -25.32 3.73
CA GLN A 116 -22.82 -26.34 3.23
C GLN A 116 -22.45 -26.91 1.85
N VAL A 117 -21.34 -26.43 1.26
CA VAL A 117 -20.80 -26.96 0.01
C VAL A 117 -19.88 -28.12 0.35
N ASP A 118 -20.40 -29.32 0.15
CA ASP A 118 -19.78 -30.59 0.51
C ASP A 118 -19.69 -31.53 -0.71
N SER A 119 -19.26 -32.77 -0.49
CA SER A 119 -19.21 -33.80 -1.53
C SER A 119 -20.59 -34.12 -2.13
N TYR A 120 -21.66 -34.00 -1.35
CA TYR A 120 -23.05 -34.26 -1.77
C TYR A 120 -23.64 -33.15 -2.62
N THR A 121 -23.15 -31.91 -2.49
CA THR A 121 -23.57 -30.75 -3.29
C THR A 121 -23.41 -30.99 -4.78
N TRP A 122 -22.47 -31.85 -5.16
CA TRP A 122 -22.19 -32.19 -6.55
C TRP A 122 -23.13 -33.26 -7.14
N ARG A 123 -23.96 -33.88 -6.30
CA ARG A 123 -25.03 -34.81 -6.69
C ARG A 123 -26.33 -34.02 -6.81
N CYS A 124 -26.98 -34.11 -7.97
CA CYS A 124 -28.24 -33.40 -8.17
C CYS A 124 -29.33 -33.95 -7.23
N PRO A 125 -30.07 -33.11 -6.49
CA PRO A 125 -31.13 -33.58 -5.59
C PRO A 125 -32.33 -34.22 -6.33
N ASP A 126 -32.47 -33.97 -7.63
CA ASP A 126 -33.62 -34.43 -8.41
C ASP A 126 -33.33 -35.67 -9.25
N CYS A 127 -32.21 -35.66 -9.98
CA CYS A 127 -31.86 -36.74 -10.89
C CYS A 127 -30.71 -37.59 -10.40
N GLU A 128 -30.17 -37.28 -9.21
CA GLU A 128 -29.12 -38.02 -8.51
C GLU A 128 -27.78 -38.17 -9.27
N LYS A 129 -27.64 -37.54 -10.44
CA LYS A 129 -26.41 -37.56 -11.23
C LYS A 129 -25.39 -36.56 -10.70
N TYR A 130 -24.11 -36.94 -10.77
CA TYR A 130 -22.95 -36.09 -10.49
C TYR A 130 -22.65 -35.11 -11.62
N SER A 131 -23.64 -34.28 -11.96
CA SER A 131 -23.59 -33.33 -13.08
C SER A 131 -23.88 -31.90 -12.64
N VAL A 132 -23.79 -31.63 -11.33
CA VAL A 132 -23.96 -30.28 -10.79
C VAL A 132 -22.73 -29.45 -11.09
N LYS A 133 -22.96 -28.21 -11.52
CA LYS A 133 -21.96 -27.17 -11.73
C LYS A 133 -22.33 -25.94 -10.91
N GLN A 134 -21.31 -25.22 -10.43
CA GLN A 134 -21.51 -23.90 -9.84
C GLN A 134 -21.80 -22.90 -10.96
N LEU A 135 -22.70 -21.95 -10.71
CA LEU A 135 -22.92 -20.82 -11.60
C LEU A 135 -21.87 -19.75 -11.32
N GLN A 136 -20.79 -19.76 -12.10
CA GLN A 136 -19.60 -18.91 -11.93
C GLN A 136 -19.83 -17.48 -12.48
N MET A 137 -20.90 -16.83 -12.02
CA MET A 137 -21.29 -15.50 -12.50
C MET A 137 -21.51 -14.54 -11.34
N VAL A 138 -21.20 -13.27 -11.57
CA VAL A 138 -21.31 -12.20 -10.58
C VAL A 138 -22.01 -11.00 -11.22
N TYR A 139 -22.57 -10.14 -10.39
CA TYR A 139 -23.03 -8.82 -10.81
C TYR A 139 -21.94 -7.82 -10.51
N THR A 140 -21.59 -6.99 -11.48
CA THR A 140 -20.61 -5.90 -11.33
C THR A 140 -21.17 -4.60 -11.88
N CYS A 141 -20.84 -3.49 -11.21
CA CYS A 141 -21.24 -2.14 -11.59
C CYS A 141 -20.01 -1.26 -11.79
N GLU A 142 -20.10 -0.29 -12.71
CA GLU A 142 -19.06 0.71 -12.95
C GLU A 142 -18.77 1.58 -11.72
N CYS A 143 -19.71 1.71 -10.77
CA CYS A 143 -19.50 2.41 -9.50
C CYS A 143 -18.74 1.57 -8.45
N GLY A 144 -18.18 0.43 -8.83
CA GLY A 144 -17.40 -0.46 -7.94
C GLY A 144 -18.21 -1.48 -7.14
N TYR A 145 -19.55 -1.42 -7.16
CA TYR A 145 -20.38 -2.42 -6.49
C TYR A 145 -20.31 -3.78 -7.19
N SER A 146 -20.11 -4.85 -6.42
CA SER A 146 -20.14 -6.23 -6.90
C SER A 146 -20.86 -7.15 -5.93
N GLN A 147 -21.52 -8.20 -6.45
CA GLN A 147 -22.10 -9.25 -5.62
C GLN A 147 -22.23 -10.58 -6.38
N PRO A 148 -22.24 -11.73 -5.69
CA PRO A 148 -22.40 -13.02 -6.35
C PRO A 148 -23.79 -13.17 -6.99
N VAL A 149 -23.91 -14.02 -8.01
CA VAL A 149 -25.23 -14.35 -8.57
C VAL A 149 -26.16 -14.95 -7.52
N VAL A 150 -27.39 -14.45 -7.48
CA VAL A 150 -28.47 -14.92 -6.61
C VAL A 150 -29.57 -15.57 -7.44
N LYS A 151 -30.27 -16.54 -6.85
CA LYS A 151 -31.45 -17.16 -7.47
C LYS A 151 -32.52 -16.09 -7.72
N PRO A 152 -33.07 -15.95 -8.94
CA PRO A 152 -34.15 -15.02 -9.21
C PRO A 152 -35.38 -15.35 -8.35
N TYR A 153 -36.03 -14.32 -7.81
CA TYR A 153 -37.27 -14.48 -7.07
C TYR A 153 -38.47 -14.33 -7.99
N VAL A 154 -39.33 -15.35 -8.04
CA VAL A 154 -40.61 -15.31 -8.74
C VAL A 154 -41.68 -15.75 -7.74
N LYS A 155 -42.67 -14.88 -7.51
CA LYS A 155 -43.73 -15.12 -6.50
C LYS A 155 -44.49 -16.42 -6.84
N GLY A 156 -44.51 -17.36 -5.89
CA GLY A 156 -45.21 -18.63 -6.02
C GLY A 156 -44.49 -19.71 -6.84
N VAL A 157 -43.19 -19.54 -7.11
CA VAL A 157 -42.38 -20.49 -7.89
C VAL A 157 -41.14 -20.90 -7.10
N ASP A 158 -41.08 -22.17 -6.69
CA ASP A 158 -39.93 -22.72 -5.95
C ASP A 158 -38.86 -23.34 -6.84
N THR A 159 -39.25 -23.83 -8.02
CA THR A 159 -38.37 -24.55 -8.94
C THR A 159 -38.03 -23.70 -10.17
N LEU A 160 -36.72 -23.54 -10.40
CA LEU A 160 -36.15 -22.82 -11.54
C LEU A 160 -35.16 -23.72 -12.26
N PHE A 161 -35.06 -23.51 -13.57
CA PHE A 161 -34.19 -24.26 -14.48
C PHE A 161 -33.22 -23.30 -15.20
N TYR A 162 -31.94 -23.63 -15.27
CA TYR A 162 -30.92 -22.87 -15.98
C TYR A 162 -30.45 -23.62 -17.22
N LYS A 163 -30.62 -22.99 -18.38
CA LYS A 163 -30.25 -23.53 -19.69
C LYS A 163 -29.22 -22.59 -20.34
N PRO A 164 -27.93 -22.72 -20.01
CA PRO A 164 -26.89 -21.78 -20.44
C PRO A 164 -26.75 -21.67 -21.97
N VAL A 165 -27.02 -22.76 -22.70
CA VAL A 165 -26.95 -22.80 -24.17
C VAL A 165 -28.04 -21.96 -24.82
N GLN A 166 -29.22 -21.85 -24.20
CA GLN A 166 -30.32 -21.06 -24.75
C GLN A 166 -30.16 -19.58 -24.42
N ASN A 167 -29.96 -19.26 -23.14
CA ASN A 167 -29.68 -17.90 -22.70
C ASN A 167 -28.97 -17.93 -21.34
N PRO A 168 -27.70 -17.47 -21.24
CA PRO A 168 -26.95 -17.48 -19.99
C PRO A 168 -27.47 -16.45 -18.97
N TYR A 169 -28.34 -15.53 -19.36
CA TYR A 169 -28.87 -14.47 -18.50
C TYR A 169 -30.29 -14.73 -17.99
N LYS A 170 -30.84 -15.93 -18.26
CA LYS A 170 -32.22 -16.27 -17.89
C LYS A 170 -32.31 -17.62 -17.19
N ALA A 171 -33.12 -17.67 -16.14
CA ALA A 171 -33.67 -18.89 -15.59
C ALA A 171 -35.07 -19.11 -16.18
N TYR A 172 -35.56 -20.34 -16.12
CA TYR A 172 -36.86 -20.74 -16.65
C TYR A 172 -37.69 -21.39 -15.55
N TYR A 173 -38.99 -21.16 -15.55
CA TYR A 173 -39.95 -21.84 -14.70
C TYR A 173 -41.17 -22.26 -15.49
N ARG A 174 -41.91 -23.23 -14.96
CA ARG A 174 -43.16 -23.69 -15.55
C ARG A 174 -44.33 -22.98 -14.86
N GLN A 175 -45.20 -22.36 -15.64
CA GLN A 175 -46.48 -21.85 -15.17
C GLN A 175 -47.58 -22.42 -16.07
N GLY A 176 -48.31 -23.42 -15.55
CA GLY A 176 -49.21 -24.23 -16.37
C GLY A 176 -48.45 -25.05 -17.42
N LYS A 177 -48.86 -24.98 -18.68
CA LYS A 177 -48.20 -25.65 -19.82
C LYS A 177 -47.09 -24.81 -20.48
N ALA A 178 -46.92 -23.55 -20.09
CA ALA A 178 -45.95 -22.64 -20.69
C ALA A 178 -44.66 -22.56 -19.85
N GLU A 179 -43.52 -22.51 -20.54
CA GLU A 179 -42.23 -22.17 -19.94
C GLU A 179 -42.06 -20.64 -19.99
N LYS A 180 -41.83 -20.03 -18.84
CA LYS A 180 -41.59 -18.59 -18.70
C LYS A 180 -40.15 -18.34 -18.27
N ALA A 181 -39.60 -17.21 -18.68
CA ALA A 181 -38.25 -16.80 -18.31
C ALA A 181 -38.28 -15.83 -17.12
N ALA A 182 -37.31 -15.99 -16.21
CA ALA A 182 -36.96 -15.07 -15.14
C ALA A 182 -35.54 -14.57 -15.41
N GLU A 183 -35.36 -13.26 -15.55
CA GLU A 183 -34.05 -12.68 -15.86
C GLU A 183 -33.17 -12.60 -14.60
N PHE A 184 -31.89 -12.94 -14.74
CA PHE A 184 -30.89 -12.66 -13.72
C PHE A 184 -30.52 -11.18 -13.80
N PHE A 185 -31.24 -10.35 -13.05
CA PHE A 185 -30.96 -8.94 -12.93
C PHE A 185 -31.11 -8.47 -11.49
N ILE A 186 -30.35 -7.43 -11.16
CA ILE A 186 -30.50 -6.67 -9.92
C ILE A 186 -30.37 -5.18 -10.24
N SER A 187 -30.87 -4.33 -9.35
CA SER A 187 -30.51 -2.91 -9.34
C SER A 187 -29.32 -2.70 -8.42
N CYS A 188 -28.31 -1.96 -8.89
CA CYS A 188 -27.18 -1.56 -8.06
C CYS A 188 -27.69 -0.78 -6.84
N PRO A 189 -27.32 -1.15 -5.60
CA PRO A 189 -27.74 -0.40 -4.42
C PRO A 189 -27.14 1.01 -4.38
N ASN A 190 -25.98 1.23 -4.99
CA ASN A 190 -25.28 2.52 -4.95
C ASN A 190 -25.82 3.52 -5.98
N CYS A 191 -25.90 3.12 -7.26
CA CYS A 191 -26.27 4.04 -8.36
C CYS A 191 -27.59 3.67 -9.07
N ARG A 192 -28.29 2.61 -8.62
CA ARG A 192 -29.54 2.08 -9.22
C ARG A 192 -29.43 1.61 -10.67
N ALA A 193 -28.23 1.57 -11.25
CA ALA A 193 -28.00 0.99 -12.56
C ALA A 193 -28.44 -0.47 -12.61
N ARG A 194 -28.99 -0.90 -13.74
CA ARG A 194 -29.44 -2.27 -13.94
C ARG A 194 -28.23 -3.16 -14.23
N LEU A 195 -27.92 -4.08 -13.32
CA LEU A 195 -26.75 -4.95 -13.44
C LEU A 195 -27.14 -6.27 -14.11
N LYS A 196 -26.30 -6.69 -15.05
CA LYS A 196 -26.35 -8.01 -15.70
C LYS A 196 -25.25 -8.89 -15.14
N LEU A 197 -25.37 -10.18 -15.36
CA LEU A 197 -24.31 -11.11 -15.00
C LEU A 197 -23.08 -10.90 -15.87
N ASP A 198 -21.91 -11.06 -15.29
CA ASP A 198 -20.65 -11.27 -15.99
C ASP A 198 -19.98 -12.54 -15.43
N ASN A 199 -19.08 -13.14 -16.19
CA ASN A 199 -18.26 -14.23 -15.68
C ASN A 199 -17.43 -13.72 -14.51
N ALA A 200 -17.36 -14.46 -13.40
CA ALA A 200 -16.57 -14.10 -12.22
C ALA A 200 -15.11 -13.71 -12.55
N GLU A 201 -14.50 -14.38 -13.53
CA GLU A 201 -13.11 -14.15 -13.97
C GLU A 201 -12.96 -13.11 -15.09
N SER A 202 -14.06 -12.47 -15.50
CA SER A 202 -14.03 -11.44 -16.53
C SER A 202 -13.08 -10.34 -16.12
N SER A 203 -12.16 -9.96 -17.01
CA SER A 203 -11.25 -8.83 -16.79
C SER A 203 -11.97 -7.48 -16.61
N ARG A 204 -13.27 -7.42 -16.89
CA ARG A 204 -14.12 -6.25 -16.61
C ARG A 204 -14.49 -6.14 -15.13
N ASN A 205 -14.44 -7.25 -14.40
CA ASN A 205 -14.62 -7.26 -12.96
C ASN A 205 -13.28 -6.86 -12.33
N TYR A 206 -13.27 -5.73 -11.61
CA TYR A 206 -12.22 -5.30 -10.69
C TYR A 206 -10.78 -5.59 -11.15
N LYS A 207 -10.13 -4.62 -11.81
CA LYS A 207 -8.71 -4.76 -12.17
C LYS A 207 -7.82 -4.24 -11.03
N PRO A 208 -6.93 -5.08 -10.45
CA PRO A 208 -5.90 -4.57 -9.57
C PRO A 208 -5.01 -3.59 -10.34
N PHE A 209 -4.82 -2.39 -9.78
CA PHE A 209 -3.79 -1.49 -10.30
C PHE A 209 -2.44 -1.90 -9.73
N SER A 210 -1.53 -2.33 -10.59
CA SER A 210 -0.18 -2.71 -10.18
C SER A 210 0.78 -1.53 -10.34
N LEU A 211 1.44 -1.17 -9.25
CA LEU A 211 2.51 -0.19 -9.24
C LEU A 211 3.85 -0.90 -9.01
N LYS A 212 4.86 -0.58 -9.83
CA LYS A 212 6.22 -1.09 -9.67
C LYS A 212 7.09 0.02 -9.11
N ILE A 213 7.45 -0.10 -7.83
CA ILE A 213 8.35 0.84 -7.16
C ILE A 213 9.62 0.09 -6.76
N ILE A 214 10.77 0.73 -6.92
CA ILE A 214 12.03 0.27 -6.33
C ILE A 214 12.31 1.19 -5.14
N ASN A 215 12.10 0.70 -3.93
CA ASN A 215 12.52 1.43 -2.74
C ASN A 215 14.00 1.15 -2.47
N LEU A 216 14.84 2.15 -2.71
CA LEU A 216 16.29 2.09 -2.47
C LEU A 216 16.69 2.74 -1.14
N VAL A 217 15.76 3.33 -0.39
CA VAL A 217 16.05 4.05 0.84
C VAL A 217 15.51 3.23 2.02
N ASP A 218 16.34 3.01 3.03
CA ASP A 218 15.94 2.32 4.25
C ASP A 218 15.12 3.23 5.15
N LYS A 219 14.47 2.65 6.16
CA LYS A 219 13.62 3.42 7.07
C LYS A 219 14.42 4.54 7.76
N LYS A 220 15.61 4.23 8.26
CA LYS A 220 16.45 5.17 9.02
C LYS A 220 16.81 6.43 8.22
N SER A 221 17.25 6.26 6.97
CA SER A 221 17.60 7.40 6.11
C SER A 221 16.35 8.17 5.66
N GLY A 222 15.23 7.47 5.45
CA GLY A 222 13.94 8.08 5.15
C GLY A 222 13.42 8.96 6.30
N ASP A 223 13.39 8.43 7.52
CA ASP A 223 12.94 9.14 8.72
C ASP A 223 13.81 10.39 8.99
N PHE A 224 15.11 10.33 8.67
CA PHE A 224 16.00 11.50 8.72
C PHE A 224 15.63 12.53 7.65
N PHE A 225 15.42 12.10 6.40
CA PHE A 225 15.01 12.99 5.30
C PHE A 225 13.70 13.72 5.59
N ASP A 226 12.76 13.06 6.27
CA ASP A 226 11.46 13.62 6.65
C ASP A 226 11.54 14.69 7.74
N LYS A 227 12.70 14.89 8.40
CA LYS A 227 12.92 16.03 9.31
C LYS A 227 12.94 17.39 8.62
N GLY A 228 12.94 17.42 7.28
CA GLY A 228 12.73 18.63 6.49
C GLY A 228 14.00 19.17 5.84
N GLU A 229 13.95 20.43 5.42
CA GLU A 229 14.96 21.06 4.56
C GLU A 229 16.39 20.99 5.14
N GLU A 230 16.53 21.16 6.46
CA GLU A 230 17.84 21.06 7.13
C GLU A 230 18.46 19.67 6.98
N ALA A 231 17.69 18.60 7.20
CA ALA A 231 18.16 17.24 7.01
C ALA A 231 18.59 16.97 5.57
N GLN A 232 17.81 17.44 4.61
CA GLN A 232 18.12 17.34 3.19
C GLN A 232 19.45 18.02 2.85
N LYS A 233 19.69 19.22 3.38
CA LYS A 233 20.96 19.94 3.22
C LYS A 233 22.13 19.19 3.84
N ILE A 234 21.95 18.54 4.98
CA ILE A 234 23.01 17.73 5.62
C ILE A 234 23.43 16.56 4.73
N VAL A 235 22.48 15.89 4.05
CA VAL A 235 22.80 14.84 3.06
C VAL A 235 23.71 15.38 1.96
N ILE A 236 23.40 16.58 1.44
CA ILE A 236 24.21 17.24 0.40
C ILE A 236 25.57 17.66 0.96
N ALA A 237 25.61 18.25 2.15
CA ALA A 237 26.83 18.69 2.81
C ALA A 237 27.81 17.53 3.04
N ARG A 238 27.29 16.36 3.44
CA ARG A 238 28.06 15.12 3.53
C ARG A 238 28.66 14.73 2.17
N TRP A 239 27.85 14.74 1.11
CA TRP A 239 28.33 14.41 -0.23
C TRP A 239 29.48 15.32 -0.70
N LEU A 240 29.41 16.59 -0.32
CA LEU A 240 30.43 17.60 -0.62
C LEU A 240 31.61 17.59 0.37
N GLY A 241 31.68 16.61 1.28
CA GLY A 241 32.80 16.41 2.20
C GLY A 241 32.84 17.39 3.39
N LYS A 242 31.73 18.06 3.71
CA LYS A 242 31.62 18.96 4.89
C LYS A 242 31.35 18.21 6.20
N LEU A 243 30.99 16.93 6.10
CA LEU A 243 30.69 16.05 7.21
C LEU A 243 31.33 14.68 6.93
N THR A 244 31.99 14.09 7.92
CA THR A 244 32.55 12.73 7.79
C THR A 244 31.45 11.68 7.91
N TRP A 245 31.75 10.43 7.50
CA TRP A 245 30.79 9.32 7.64
C TRP A 245 30.41 9.04 9.09
N GLN A 246 31.39 9.09 10.01
CA GLN A 246 31.14 8.87 11.45
C GLN A 246 30.21 9.92 12.03
N GLN A 247 30.45 11.21 11.73
CA GLN A 247 29.58 12.29 12.18
C GLN A 247 28.16 12.15 11.62
N TYR A 248 28.02 11.66 10.38
CA TYR A 248 26.72 11.38 9.79
C TYR A 248 26.00 10.20 10.46
N GLU A 249 26.71 9.11 10.75
CA GLU A 249 26.15 7.97 11.46
C GLU A 249 25.68 8.35 12.87
N GLU A 250 26.47 9.16 13.60
CA GLU A 250 26.09 9.67 14.93
C GLU A 250 24.80 10.50 14.89
N ILE A 251 24.64 11.35 13.86
CA ILE A 251 23.40 12.11 13.63
C ILE A 251 22.25 11.17 13.32
N LEU A 252 22.47 10.17 12.45
CA LEU A 252 21.44 9.20 12.09
C LEU A 252 21.04 8.30 13.26
N ASP A 253 21.96 7.94 14.16
CA ASP A 253 21.66 7.14 15.36
C ASP A 253 20.82 7.92 16.38
N ASN A 254 20.95 9.26 16.40
CA ASN A 254 20.29 10.14 17.36
C ASN A 254 19.52 11.28 16.69
N VAL A 255 18.71 10.98 15.66
CA VAL A 255 17.99 12.01 14.88
C VAL A 255 17.17 12.95 15.77
N GLU A 256 16.41 12.41 16.73
CA GLU A 256 15.58 13.23 17.61
C GLU A 256 16.38 14.23 18.45
N LEU A 257 17.53 13.80 18.98
CA LEU A 257 18.41 14.67 19.74
C LEU A 257 19.07 15.70 18.82
N ALA A 258 19.54 15.27 17.65
CA ALA A 258 20.24 16.11 16.69
C ALA A 258 19.38 17.28 16.20
N PHE A 259 18.07 17.09 16.02
CA PHE A 259 17.11 18.13 15.65
C PHE A 259 16.33 18.72 16.83
N SER A 260 16.67 18.35 18.07
CA SER A 260 16.01 18.92 19.25
C SER A 260 16.39 20.40 19.44
N ASP A 261 15.48 21.17 20.03
CA ASP A 261 15.70 22.60 20.31
C ASP A 261 16.99 22.84 21.13
N ARG A 262 17.32 21.91 22.04
CA ARG A 262 18.54 21.94 22.87
C ARG A 262 19.84 21.97 22.06
N MET A 263 19.84 21.43 20.84
CA MET A 263 21.00 21.38 19.95
C MET A 263 21.04 22.55 18.96
N ARG A 264 20.04 23.46 18.99
CA ARG A 264 20.00 24.66 18.14
C ARG A 264 20.95 25.74 18.65
N SER A 265 21.58 26.46 17.73
CA SER A 265 22.60 27.47 18.05
C SER A 265 22.06 28.59 18.94
N HIS A 266 20.81 28.99 18.76
CA HIS A 266 20.16 30.04 19.55
C HIS A 266 19.92 29.64 21.02
N GLU A 267 19.53 28.39 21.27
CA GLU A 267 19.32 27.91 22.65
C GLU A 267 20.64 27.63 23.36
N GLN A 268 21.61 27.05 22.65
CA GLN A 268 22.97 26.91 23.16
C GLN A 268 23.59 28.28 23.50
N LYS A 269 23.35 29.30 22.67
CA LYS A 269 23.79 30.68 22.93
C LYS A 269 23.13 31.25 24.19
N LYS A 270 21.82 31.08 24.39
CA LYS A 270 21.14 31.51 25.62
C LYS A 270 21.68 30.81 26.88
N GLU A 271 21.94 29.50 26.79
CA GLU A 271 22.50 28.73 27.90
C GLU A 271 23.93 29.21 28.25
N ILE A 272 24.76 29.45 27.23
CA ILE A 272 26.11 30.01 27.40
C ILE A 272 26.03 31.42 27.98
N GLU A 273 25.19 32.30 27.45
CA GLU A 273 25.00 33.66 27.98
C GLU A 273 24.58 33.64 29.46
N THR A 274 23.70 32.71 29.84
CA THR A 274 23.28 32.53 31.24
C THR A 274 24.43 32.04 32.11
N THR A 275 25.25 31.12 31.60
CA THR A 275 26.43 30.59 32.29
C THR A 275 27.50 31.68 32.49
N VAL A 276 27.79 32.46 31.44
CA VAL A 276 28.75 33.57 31.48
C VAL A 276 28.24 34.68 32.42
N ARG A 277 26.93 35.00 32.41
CA ARG A 277 26.34 35.91 33.40
C ARG A 277 26.49 35.39 34.83
N GLY A 278 26.35 34.08 35.04
CA GLY A 278 26.64 33.44 36.34
C GLY A 278 28.11 33.58 36.75
N MET A 279 29.06 33.50 35.81
CA MET A 279 30.48 33.71 36.07
C MET A 279 30.82 35.18 36.41
N ILE A 280 30.15 36.14 35.76
CA ILE A 280 30.25 37.57 36.12
C ILE A 280 29.72 37.79 37.53
N ALA A 281 28.54 37.24 37.86
CA ALA A 281 27.94 37.35 39.19
C ALA A 281 28.81 36.70 40.29
N ALA A 282 29.58 35.66 39.95
CA ALA A 282 30.54 35.01 40.84
C ALA A 282 31.91 35.73 40.90
N GLY A 283 32.11 36.81 40.14
CA GLY A 283 33.36 37.58 40.11
C GLY A 283 34.54 36.88 39.41
N LEU A 284 34.27 35.85 38.60
CA LEU A 284 35.30 35.08 37.90
C LEU A 284 35.80 35.76 36.62
N ILE A 285 34.97 36.61 36.02
CA ILE A 285 35.23 37.37 34.80
C ILE A 285 34.56 38.75 34.89
N THR A 286 35.06 39.72 34.12
CA THR A 286 34.54 41.09 34.08
C THR A 286 33.55 41.29 32.93
N GLU A 287 32.72 42.33 33.00
CA GLU A 287 31.62 42.54 32.05
C GLU A 287 32.10 42.89 30.63
N ASP A 288 33.26 43.53 30.51
CA ASP A 288 33.97 43.77 29.25
C ASP A 288 34.50 42.49 28.60
N GLN A 289 34.62 41.39 29.35
CA GLN A 289 35.02 40.08 28.85
C GLN A 289 33.84 39.20 28.44
N PHE A 290 32.60 39.69 28.59
CA PHE A 290 31.38 38.93 28.31
C PHE A 290 31.37 38.35 26.89
N ASP A 291 31.50 39.22 25.87
CA ASP A 291 31.46 38.80 24.47
C ASP A 291 32.61 37.85 24.11
N LEU A 292 33.78 38.04 24.72
CA LEU A 292 34.97 37.20 24.51
C LEU A 292 34.74 35.78 25.05
N PHE A 293 34.17 35.64 26.25
CA PHE A 293 33.86 34.36 26.86
C PHE A 293 32.68 33.65 26.19
N VAL A 294 31.62 34.40 25.83
CA VAL A 294 30.49 33.86 25.07
C VAL A 294 30.97 33.29 23.73
N ASN A 295 31.80 34.04 22.99
CA ASN A 295 32.33 33.58 21.70
C ASN A 295 33.30 32.39 21.85
N ASN A 296 34.14 32.37 22.88
CA ASN A 296 35.02 31.23 23.14
C ASN A 296 34.25 29.97 23.53
N MET A 297 33.26 30.06 24.42
CA MET A 297 32.41 28.93 24.80
C MET A 297 31.53 28.46 23.62
N LEU A 298 30.99 29.38 22.83
CA LEU A 298 30.25 29.07 21.61
C LEU A 298 31.14 28.35 20.60
N SER A 299 32.34 28.85 20.33
CA SER A 299 33.28 28.21 19.39
C SER A 299 33.71 26.81 19.86
N THR A 300 33.70 26.57 21.17
CA THR A 300 34.04 25.27 21.77
C THR A 300 32.85 24.30 21.71
N LYS A 301 31.61 24.77 21.96
CA LYS A 301 30.38 23.98 21.78
C LYS A 301 30.02 23.75 20.31
N GLN A 302 30.28 24.69 19.40
CA GLN A 302 30.01 24.54 17.96
C GLN A 302 30.91 23.48 17.33
N LYS A 303 32.14 23.29 17.84
CA LYS A 303 32.98 22.14 17.48
C LYS A 303 32.36 20.79 17.86
N SER A 304 31.31 20.77 18.69
CA SER A 304 30.66 19.55 19.20
C SER A 304 29.12 19.50 19.09
N GLY A 305 28.41 20.44 18.46
CA GLY A 305 26.95 20.25 18.35
C GLY A 305 26.15 21.35 17.66
N GLY A 306 25.50 20.95 16.57
CA GLY A 306 24.43 21.68 15.90
C GLY A 306 24.35 21.27 14.43
N VAL A 307 23.28 20.59 14.03
CA VAL A 307 23.08 20.19 12.62
C VAL A 307 22.98 21.39 11.67
N GLU A 308 22.61 22.56 12.20
CA GLU A 308 22.51 23.85 11.52
C GLU A 308 23.82 24.25 10.81
N GLN A 309 24.99 23.93 11.37
CA GLN A 309 26.27 24.31 10.75
C GLN A 309 26.49 23.61 9.40
N TYR A 310 26.02 22.37 9.28
CA TYR A 310 26.13 21.60 8.05
C TYR A 310 25.08 22.05 7.03
N ALA A 311 23.89 22.42 7.50
CA ALA A 311 22.86 23.02 6.65
C ALA A 311 23.31 24.39 6.11
N ALA A 312 23.90 25.24 6.96
CA ALA A 312 24.47 26.52 6.58
C ALA A 312 25.63 26.36 5.58
N ALA A 313 26.51 25.38 5.78
CA ALA A 313 27.59 25.09 4.83
C ALA A 313 27.04 24.70 3.43
N CYS A 314 25.89 24.04 3.36
CA CYS A 314 25.21 23.79 2.09
C CYS A 314 24.65 25.07 1.48
N ASP A 315 23.97 25.90 2.27
CA ASP A 315 23.44 27.19 1.82
C ASP A 315 24.54 28.13 1.29
N GLU A 316 25.70 28.16 1.93
CA GLU A 316 26.86 28.95 1.49
C GLU A 316 27.39 28.48 0.13
N LEU A 317 27.50 27.17 -0.07
CA LEU A 317 27.97 26.59 -1.34
C LEU A 317 27.03 26.91 -2.51
N PHE A 318 25.73 27.02 -2.24
CA PHE A 318 24.70 27.30 -3.25
C PHE A 318 24.04 28.68 -3.09
N ALA A 319 24.74 29.63 -2.47
CA ALA A 319 24.20 30.94 -2.17
C ALA A 319 23.73 31.71 -3.41
N GLY A 320 24.39 31.52 -4.56
CA GLY A 320 23.97 32.08 -5.84
C GLY A 320 22.59 31.55 -6.28
N MET A 321 22.42 30.23 -6.28
CA MET A 321 21.16 29.57 -6.67
C MET A 321 20.01 29.94 -5.72
N LYS A 322 20.28 30.01 -4.42
CA LYS A 322 19.31 30.44 -3.41
C LYS A 322 18.85 31.88 -3.61
N LYS A 323 19.78 32.79 -3.98
CA LYS A 323 19.47 34.21 -4.24
C LYS A 323 18.67 34.41 -5.52
N GLU A 324 18.89 33.59 -6.55
CA GLU A 324 18.15 33.69 -7.81
C GLU A 324 16.69 33.25 -7.66
N ASN A 325 16.45 32.12 -6.99
CA ASN A 325 15.10 31.61 -6.76
C ASN A 325 15.06 30.64 -5.57
N GLU A 326 14.50 31.08 -4.46
CA GLU A 326 14.46 30.31 -3.22
C GLU A 326 13.56 29.06 -3.32
N ASP A 327 12.41 29.15 -4.01
CA ASP A 327 11.49 28.01 -4.16
C ASP A 327 12.10 26.92 -5.06
N ALA A 328 12.76 27.33 -6.15
CA ALA A 328 13.48 26.42 -7.02
C ALA A 328 14.67 25.77 -6.28
N TYR A 329 15.35 26.53 -5.43
CA TYR A 329 16.42 26.01 -4.58
C TYR A 329 15.90 24.95 -3.61
N LYS A 330 14.80 25.20 -2.89
CA LYS A 330 14.18 24.23 -1.97
C LYS A 330 13.77 22.94 -2.68
N GLN A 331 13.14 23.06 -3.85
CA GLN A 331 12.78 21.90 -4.68
C GLN A 331 14.03 21.14 -5.16
N TRP A 332 15.09 21.86 -5.52
CA TRP A 332 16.35 21.26 -5.92
C TRP A 332 17.00 20.51 -4.76
N VAL A 333 17.08 21.10 -3.56
CA VAL A 333 17.65 20.49 -2.35
C VAL A 333 16.95 19.17 -2.05
N SER A 334 15.62 19.16 -1.99
CA SER A 334 14.81 17.96 -1.76
C SER A 334 15.11 16.86 -2.78
N ASN A 335 15.03 17.19 -4.08
CA ASN A 335 15.24 16.24 -5.16
C ASN A 335 16.68 15.70 -5.22
N TYR A 336 17.66 16.57 -4.99
CA TYR A 336 19.08 16.22 -5.06
C TYR A 336 19.49 15.38 -3.87
N ALA A 337 19.11 15.78 -2.64
CA ALA A 337 19.33 14.99 -1.43
C ALA A 337 18.73 13.59 -1.55
N TYR A 338 17.50 13.46 -2.07
CA TYR A 338 16.87 12.16 -2.27
C TYR A 338 17.65 11.28 -3.26
N LYS A 339 18.08 11.82 -4.41
CA LYS A 339 18.92 11.09 -5.38
C LYS A 339 20.26 10.65 -4.79
N LEU A 340 20.86 11.50 -3.95
CA LEU A 340 22.12 11.17 -3.27
C LEU A 340 21.92 10.00 -2.29
N MET A 341 20.83 9.97 -1.53
CA MET A 341 20.50 8.82 -0.68
C MET A 341 20.38 7.52 -1.49
N GLN A 342 19.63 7.55 -2.60
CA GLN A 342 19.50 6.39 -3.49
C GLN A 342 20.86 5.93 -4.04
N TYR A 343 21.69 6.86 -4.49
CA TYR A 343 23.04 6.56 -4.98
C TYR A 343 23.91 5.93 -3.89
N TYR A 344 23.88 6.47 -2.67
CA TYR A 344 24.63 5.92 -1.54
C TYR A 344 24.23 4.48 -1.25
N THR A 345 22.94 4.17 -1.25
CA THR A 345 22.50 2.78 -1.03
C THR A 345 23.02 1.83 -2.09
N ILE A 346 23.05 2.25 -3.36
CA ILE A 346 23.57 1.43 -4.45
C ILE A 346 25.08 1.25 -4.35
N LYS A 347 25.83 2.35 -4.17
CA LYS A 347 27.30 2.33 -4.17
C LYS A 347 27.87 1.55 -2.99
N TYR A 348 27.24 1.64 -1.83
CA TYR A 348 27.69 1.02 -0.59
C TYR A 348 26.76 -0.12 -0.15
N ALA A 349 26.13 -0.79 -1.11
CA ALA A 349 25.23 -1.91 -0.85
C ALA A 349 25.94 -3.01 -0.05
N ARG A 350 25.35 -3.43 1.08
CA ARG A 350 25.91 -4.47 1.96
C ARG A 350 26.03 -5.84 1.28
N GLN A 351 25.19 -6.10 0.28
CA GLN A 351 25.17 -7.33 -0.48
C GLN A 351 25.07 -7.01 -1.97
N VAL A 352 25.97 -7.58 -2.76
CA VAL A 352 25.94 -7.49 -4.22
C VAL A 352 25.54 -8.88 -4.72
N PHE A 353 24.31 -9.00 -5.21
CA PHE A 353 23.85 -10.22 -5.88
C PHE A 353 24.22 -10.12 -7.36
N THR A 354 24.89 -11.14 -7.88
CA THR A 354 25.08 -11.24 -9.32
C THR A 354 23.75 -11.63 -9.98
N LEU A 355 23.65 -11.36 -11.29
CA LEU A 355 22.48 -11.77 -12.08
C LEU A 355 22.24 -13.28 -12.00
N ARG A 356 23.31 -14.07 -11.81
CA ARG A 356 23.27 -15.51 -11.61
C ARG A 356 22.65 -15.89 -10.26
N ASP A 357 23.07 -15.23 -9.18
CA ASP A 357 22.52 -15.46 -7.84
C ASP A 357 21.01 -15.15 -7.76
N ALA A 358 20.55 -14.17 -8.54
CA ALA A 358 19.13 -13.82 -8.61
C ALA A 358 18.29 -14.85 -9.39
N ILE A 359 18.87 -15.50 -10.41
CA ILE A 359 18.22 -16.56 -11.19
C ILE A 359 18.12 -17.85 -10.37
N ASP A 360 19.17 -18.18 -9.60
CA ASP A 360 19.20 -19.42 -8.82
C ASP A 360 18.33 -19.37 -7.54
N LYS A 361 17.93 -18.16 -7.09
CA LYS A 361 17.09 -17.94 -5.90
C LYS A 361 15.63 -17.57 -6.19
N GLY A 362 15.28 -17.24 -7.43
CA GLY A 362 13.91 -16.89 -7.86
C GLY A 362 13.13 -18.11 -8.32
#